data_AF-A0A7K8ZC16-F1
#
_entry.id   AF-A0A7K8ZC16-F1
#
_cell.length_a   1.000
_cell.length_b   1.000
_cell.length_c   1.000
_cell.angle_alpha   90.00
_cell.angle_beta   90.00
_cell.angle_gamma   90.00
#
_symmetry.space_group_name_H-M   'P 1'
#
loop_
_entity.id
_entity.type
_entity.pdbx_description
1 polymer ?
#
loop_
_entity_poly.entity_id
_entity_poly.type
_entity_poly.pdbx_seq_one_letter_code
_entity_poly.pdbx_strand_id
1 'polypeptide(L)' 'YSLKFWNFPSFPGQRLAPQIFLLPPPSEELSSSLPTLSLTCLIRGFFPSDIDVQWQKN' A
#
# COMPACT_ATOMS: atom_id res chain seq x y z
N TYR A 1 10.80 3.21 -28.22
CA TYR A 1 9.67 3.84 -27.53
C TYR A 1 9.85 3.56 -26.04
N SER A 2 10.48 4.45 -25.28
CA SER A 2 10.67 4.25 -23.84
C SER A 2 9.69 5.18 -23.14
N LEU A 3 8.63 4.61 -22.56
CA LEU A 3 7.65 5.36 -21.79
C LEU A 3 8.30 5.76 -20.47
N LYS A 4 8.82 6.99 -20.40
CA LYS A 4 9.32 7.59 -19.17
C LYS A 4 8.13 8.00 -18.29
N PHE A 5 7.66 7.08 -17.46
CA PHE A 5 6.65 7.34 -16.43
C PHE A 5 7.18 8.10 -15.19
N TRP A 6 8.40 8.65 -15.25
CA TRP A 6 9.05 9.30 -14.12
C TRP A 6 9.66 10.63 -14.54
N ASN A 7 8.80 11.63 -14.71
CA ASN A 7 9.23 13.03 -14.68
C ASN A 7 8.32 13.81 -13.73
N PHE A 8 8.18 13.31 -12.50
CA PHE A 8 7.71 14.13 -11.39
C PHE A 8 8.92 14.89 -10.85
N PRO A 9 8.95 16.23 -10.92
CA PRO A 9 9.98 16.98 -10.21
C PRO A 9 9.77 16.74 -8.72
N SER A 10 10.54 15.83 -8.12
CA SER A 10 10.64 15.78 -6.67
C SER A 10 11.47 16.99 -6.25
N PHE A 11 10.80 18.01 -5.75
CA PHE A 11 11.49 19.13 -5.13
C PHE A 11 12.16 18.59 -3.87
N PRO A 12 13.47 18.83 -3.65
CA PRO A 12 14.13 18.44 -2.41
C PRO A 12 13.40 19.10 -1.23
N GLY A 13 12.64 18.31 -0.47
CA GLY A 13 11.83 18.76 0.68
C GLY A 13 10.32 18.49 0.59
N GLN A 14 9.76 18.11 -0.57
CA GLN A 14 8.33 17.82 -0.67
C GLN A 14 7.99 16.47 -0.04
N ARG A 15 7.35 16.44 1.13
CA ARG A 15 6.80 15.21 1.73
C ARG A 15 5.34 15.04 1.33
N LEU A 16 4.99 13.85 0.86
CA LEU A 16 3.61 13.48 0.53
C LEU A 16 3.13 12.42 1.50
N ALA A 17 2.00 12.69 2.16
CA ALA A 17 1.37 11.74 3.06
C ALA A 17 0.87 10.52 2.27
N PRO A 18 1.05 9.29 2.78
CA PRO A 18 0.54 8.10 2.13
C PRO A 18 -0.98 8.04 2.17
N GLN A 19 -1.55 7.58 1.07
CA GLN A 19 -2.91 7.07 1.03
C GLN A 19 -2.87 5.60 1.41
N ILE A 20 -3.65 5.22 2.42
CA ILE A 20 -3.66 3.88 2.99
C ILE A 20 -5.05 3.28 2.79
N PHE A 21 -5.09 2.07 2.23
CA PHE A 21 -6.32 1.31 2.04
C PHE A 21 -6.13 -0.09 2.60
N LEU A 22 -7.03 -0.49 3.50
CA LEU A 22 -7.14 -1.85 4.01
C LEU A 22 -8.10 -2.63 3.12
N LEU A 23 -7.58 -3.63 2.42
CA LEU A 23 -8.39 -4.50 1.60
C LEU A 23 -8.82 -5.73 2.43
N PRO A 24 -10.10 -6.11 2.37
CA PRO A 24 -10.58 -7.29 3.06
C PRO A 24 -9.99 -8.56 2.45
N PRO A 25 -10.06 -9.69 3.16
CA PRO A 25 -9.76 -10.99 2.57
C PRO A 25 -10.66 -11.24 1.37
N PRO A 26 -10.16 -11.91 0.32
CA PRO A 26 -10.98 -12.26 -0.83
C PRO A 26 -12.15 -13.15 -0.40
N SER A 27 -13.30 -12.96 -1.05
CA SER A 27 -14.56 -13.63 -0.67
C SER A 27 -14.46 -15.15 -0.65
N GLU A 28 -13.59 -15.72 -1.49
CA GLU A 28 -13.35 -17.17 -1.57
C GLU A 28 -12.68 -17.72 -0.30
N GLU A 29 -11.79 -16.97 0.33
CA GLU A 29 -11.17 -17.34 1.61
C GLU A 29 -12.22 -17.30 2.75
N LEU A 30 -13.08 -16.28 2.70
CA LEU A 30 -14.15 -16.10 3.69
C LEU A 30 -15.25 -17.17 3.56
N SER A 31 -15.66 -17.48 2.32
CA SER A 31 -16.70 -18.46 2.03
C SER A 31 -16.24 -19.89 2.31
N SER A 32 -14.96 -20.18 2.10
CA SER A 32 -14.37 -21.50 2.38
C SER A 32 -14.06 -21.70 3.86
N SER A 33 -14.38 -20.71 4.71
CA SER A 33 -14.17 -20.72 6.16
C SER A 33 -12.74 -21.14 6.53
N LEU A 34 -11.76 -20.57 5.85
CA LEU A 34 -10.37 -20.91 6.06
C LEU A 34 -9.91 -20.52 7.47
N PRO A 35 -9.03 -21.32 8.10
CA PRO A 35 -8.52 -21.02 9.44
C PRO A 35 -7.60 -19.78 9.47
N THR A 36 -7.11 -19.35 8.30
CA THR A 36 -6.23 -18.20 8.12
C THR A 36 -6.80 -17.32 7.02
N LEU A 37 -6.77 -16.00 7.24
CA LEU A 37 -7.24 -15.01 6.28
C LEU A 37 -6.12 -14.04 5.93
N SER A 38 -6.10 -13.63 4.67
CA SER A 38 -5.15 -12.63 4.17
C SER A 38 -5.70 -11.21 4.33
N LEU A 39 -4.97 -10.33 5.03
CA LEU A 39 -5.23 -8.88 5.04
C LEU A 39 -4.19 -8.17 4.20
N THR A 40 -4.65 -7.31 3.28
CA THR A 40 -3.74 -6.58 2.38
C THR A 40 -3.80 -5.08 2.68
N CYS A 41 -2.64 -4.48 2.94
CA CYS A 41 -2.50 -3.04 3.09
C CYS A 41 -1.91 -2.44 1.80
N LEU A 42 -2.68 -1.58 1.14
CA LEU A 42 -2.25 -0.85 -0.05
C LEU A 42 -1.85 0.58 0.34
N ILE A 43 -0.59 0.92 0.08
CA ILE A 43 -0.01 2.23 0.40
C ILE A 43 0.46 2.88 -0.91
N ARG A 44 -0.04 4.09 -1.20
CA ARG A 44 0.30 4.80 -2.46
C ARG A 44 0.36 6.32 -2.29
N GLY A 45 1.00 6.99 -3.26
CA GLY A 45 1.00 8.45 -3.36
C GLY A 45 1.86 9.15 -2.30
N PHE A 46 2.88 8.48 -1.75
CA PHE A 46 3.76 9.04 -0.72
C PHE A 46 5.16 9.34 -1.24
N PHE A 47 5.86 10.22 -0.53
CA PHE A 47 7.27 10.56 -0.77
C PHE A 47 7.90 11.07 0.54
N PRO A 48 9.16 10.72 0.86
CA PRO A 48 10.06 9.81 0.12
C PRO A 48 9.55 8.37 0.13
N SER A 49 10.10 7.51 -0.73
CA SER A 49 9.71 6.11 -0.87
C SER A 49 10.15 5.22 0.30
N ASP A 50 11.03 5.70 1.17
CA ASP A 50 11.42 5.01 2.41
C ASP A 50 10.30 5.11 3.46
N ILE A 51 9.65 3.98 3.72
CA ILE A 51 8.59 3.84 4.75
C ILE A 51 8.75 2.54 5.55
N ASP A 52 8.25 2.54 6.78
CA ASP A 52 8.09 1.36 7.61
C ASP A 52 6.59 1.07 7.83
N VAL A 53 6.22 -0.21 7.81
CA VAL A 53 4.82 -0.65 7.90
C VAL A 53 4.73 -1.76 8.94
N GLN A 54 3.92 -1.54 9.97
CA GLN A 54 3.75 -2.48 11.07
C GLN A 54 2.29 -2.83 11.30
N TRP A 55 2.03 -4.12 11.52
CA TRP A 55 0.73 -4.61 11.92
C TRP A 55 0.67 -4.74 13.44
N GLN A 56 -0.42 -4.26 14.04
CA GLN A 56 -0.66 -4.38 15.47
C GLN A 56 -1.94 -5.20 15.70
N LYS A 57 -1.93 -6.00 16.77
CA LYS A 57 -3.08 -6.76 17.27
C LYS A 57 -3.30 -6.36 18.73
N ASN A 58 -4.56 -6.16 19.11
CA ASN A 58 -4.98 -5.94 20.50
C ASN A 58 -5.19 -7.27 21.22
#